data_AF-A0A9W8PY30-F1
#
_entry.id   AF-A0A9W8PY30-F1
#
_cell.length_a   1.000
_cell.length_b   1.000
_cell.length_c   1.000
_cell.angle_alpha   90.00
_cell.angle_beta   90.00
_cell.angle_gamma   90.00
#
_symmetry.space_group_name_H-M   'P 1'
#
loop_
_entity.id
_entity.type
_entity.pdbx_description
1 polymer ?
#
loop_
_entity_poly.entity_id
_entity_poly.type
_entity_poly.pdbx_seq_one_letter_code
_entity_poly.pdbx_strand_id
1 'polypeptide(L)'
;MNCQRHLEIFNPAPQPCPDFHQFRRFPTEIRWLIWEQALSHERWIRLDLRLPKDWRTLPSPRARGIYEIKVYRQWKISKLFRTTRESRRVALSFYRVQLPCWYSWDKYWTTSKKTTLYICPELDTLEFNDMYHFEYFANDVWAHDRLRVGVVNLAMPSCDLFLHKTWRLGVKDKDLFRETLLRIERFVVMERQSRRWWLDCDKTSLIRSPSYHACPIYGSTFGFERLPCDPRLGDEHLKRILTGPHDPRMQFHEWFRTLEALGIRHNHKVVYQFGMCTESDYSSDAVYEGPYTNHRDVATEWVRENEQRFQSRMREKFTREGREYPPLEDQGLEQAPQQAIGLWLFALESIAPLPKTRTRFGKYHLWSTKCKQHFDNARFLDMTKHKPELCLSFMH
;
A
#
# COMPACT_ATOMS: atom_id res chain seq x y z
N MET A 1 36.81 -2.85 -1.92
CA MET A 1 35.66 -3.68 -2.36
C MET A 1 34.56 -3.78 -1.28
N ASN A 2 34.07 -2.67 -0.70
CA ASN A 2 33.07 -2.70 0.39
C ASN A 2 31.78 -1.88 0.15
N CYS A 3 31.59 -1.29 -1.04
CA CYS A 3 30.59 -0.25 -1.28
C CYS A 3 29.15 -0.76 -1.58
N GLN A 4 28.80 -2.02 -1.23
CA GLN A 4 27.50 -2.62 -1.62
C GLN A 4 26.65 -3.16 -0.46
N ARG A 5 27.13 -3.10 0.80
CA ARG A 5 26.40 -3.66 1.96
C ARG A 5 24.99 -3.08 2.15
N HIS A 6 24.78 -1.80 1.80
CA HIS A 6 23.47 -1.14 1.93
C HIS A 6 22.44 -1.57 0.86
N LEU A 7 22.86 -2.31 -0.17
CA LEU A 7 22.04 -2.74 -1.30
C LEU A 7 21.62 -4.21 -1.26
N GLU A 8 22.11 -4.99 -0.29
CA GLU A 8 21.63 -6.36 -0.08
C GLU A 8 20.12 -6.31 0.26
N ILE A 9 19.31 -7.39 0.21
CA ILE A 9 17.89 -7.35 0.70
C ILE A 9 17.64 -8.30 1.91
N PHE A 10 16.89 -7.81 2.91
CA PHE A 10 16.63 -8.46 4.22
C PHE A 10 15.61 -9.63 4.16
N ASN A 11 15.22 -10.11 2.97
CA ASN A 11 14.28 -11.23 2.88
C ASN A 11 15.11 -12.52 2.77
N PRO A 12 15.25 -13.33 3.84
CA PRO A 12 15.99 -14.58 3.75
C PRO A 12 15.27 -15.53 2.78
N ALA A 13 16.00 -16.14 1.86
CA ALA A 13 15.46 -17.24 1.08
C ALA A 13 15.19 -18.42 2.04
N PRO A 14 14.00 -19.03 2.03
CA PRO A 14 13.80 -20.27 2.77
C PRO A 14 14.79 -21.31 2.25
N GLN A 15 15.39 -22.10 3.14
CA GLN A 15 16.27 -23.17 2.70
C GLN A 15 15.47 -24.15 1.81
N PRO A 16 15.99 -24.52 0.63
CA PRO A 16 15.32 -25.49 -0.21
C PRO A 16 15.19 -26.80 0.57
N CYS A 17 13.96 -27.27 0.75
CA CYS A 17 13.68 -28.57 1.36
C CYS A 17 13.41 -29.58 0.23
N PRO A 18 14.39 -30.44 -0.12
CA PRO A 18 14.21 -31.47 -1.14
C PRO A 18 13.24 -32.58 -0.70
N ASP A 19 12.96 -32.69 0.61
CA ASP A 19 12.25 -33.81 1.21
C ASP A 19 10.74 -33.57 1.44
N PHE A 20 10.07 -32.88 0.51
CA PHE A 20 8.61 -32.69 0.58
C PHE A 20 7.80 -33.95 0.21
N HIS A 21 8.44 -35.11 0.06
CA HIS A 21 7.78 -36.38 -0.24
C HIS A 21 6.96 -36.91 0.96
N GLN A 22 7.31 -36.49 2.19
CA GLN A 22 6.57 -36.88 3.40
C GLN A 22 5.19 -36.21 3.51
N PHE A 23 4.95 -35.11 2.80
CA PHE A 23 3.70 -34.37 2.88
C PHE A 23 2.48 -35.26 2.59
N ARG A 24 2.59 -36.18 1.63
CA ARG A 24 1.50 -37.12 1.27
C ARG A 24 1.20 -38.16 2.34
N ARG A 25 2.10 -38.39 3.30
CA ARG A 25 1.94 -39.38 4.37
C ARG A 25 1.08 -38.86 5.53
N PHE A 26 0.88 -37.55 5.62
CA PHE A 26 0.02 -36.98 6.64
C PHE A 26 -1.47 -37.29 6.37
N PRO A 27 -2.28 -37.48 7.43
CA PRO A 27 -3.73 -37.52 7.31
C PRO A 27 -4.28 -36.30 6.56
N THR A 28 -5.42 -36.46 5.90
CA THR A 28 -6.00 -35.41 5.06
C THR A 28 -6.27 -34.12 5.84
N GLU A 29 -6.65 -34.24 7.11
CA GLU A 29 -6.92 -33.13 8.02
C GLU A 29 -5.65 -32.31 8.28
N ILE A 30 -4.52 -32.98 8.49
CA ILE A 30 -3.22 -32.32 8.71
C ILE A 30 -2.74 -31.64 7.42
N ARG A 31 -2.90 -32.31 6.27
CA ARG A 31 -2.55 -31.72 4.97
C ARG A 31 -3.40 -30.50 4.66
N TRP A 32 -4.68 -30.53 5.01
CA TRP A 32 -5.58 -29.40 4.91
C TRP A 32 -5.10 -28.22 5.74
N LEU A 33 -4.77 -28.44 7.02
CA LEU A 33 -4.25 -27.40 7.91
C LEU A 33 -2.95 -26.79 7.39
N ILE A 34 -2.04 -27.59 6.83
CA ILE A 34 -0.79 -27.08 6.24
C ILE A 34 -1.10 -26.19 5.03
N TRP A 35 -2.03 -26.59 4.16
CA TRP A 35 -2.43 -25.76 3.03
C TRP A 35 -3.09 -24.45 3.44
N GLU A 36 -3.96 -24.52 4.46
CA GLU A 36 -4.61 -23.34 5.02
C GLU A 36 -3.57 -22.41 5.65
N GLN A 37 -2.64 -22.93 6.44
CA GLN A 37 -1.55 -22.17 7.03
C GLN A 37 -0.67 -21.49 5.98
N ALA A 38 -0.41 -22.14 4.84
CA ALA A 38 0.34 -21.54 3.74
C ALA A 38 -0.41 -20.37 3.06
N LEU A 39 -1.74 -20.28 3.22
CA LEU A 39 -2.58 -19.19 2.72
C LEU A 39 -2.83 -18.10 3.78
N SER A 40 -2.68 -18.44 5.06
CA SER A 40 -2.89 -17.58 6.24
C SER A 40 -1.81 -16.51 6.40
N HIS A 41 -1.72 -15.62 5.43
CA HIS A 41 -0.90 -14.42 5.49
C HIS A 41 -1.69 -13.21 5.03
N GLU A 42 -1.34 -12.06 5.59
CA GLU A 42 -1.95 -10.80 5.19
C GLU A 42 -1.56 -10.44 3.76
N ARG A 43 -2.48 -9.81 3.03
CA ARG A 43 -2.22 -9.30 1.69
C ARG A 43 -2.63 -7.86 1.54
N TRP A 44 -1.89 -7.11 0.74
CA TRP A 44 -2.18 -5.73 0.39
C TRP A 44 -2.61 -5.63 -1.07
N ILE A 45 -3.90 -5.47 -1.35
CA ILE A 45 -4.46 -5.52 -2.71
C ILE A 45 -4.91 -4.12 -3.13
N ARG A 46 -4.24 -3.57 -4.15
CA ARG A 46 -4.59 -2.26 -4.70
C ARG A 46 -5.60 -2.36 -5.84
N LEU A 47 -6.69 -1.63 -5.70
CA LEU A 47 -7.86 -1.66 -6.56
C LEU A 47 -8.19 -0.27 -7.13
N ASP A 48 -8.83 -0.28 -8.29
CA ASP A 48 -9.49 0.84 -8.93
C ASP A 48 -10.90 0.39 -9.34
N LEU A 49 -11.91 1.18 -9.01
CA LEU A 49 -13.30 0.90 -9.32
C LEU A 49 -13.75 1.87 -10.40
N ARG A 50 -13.99 1.37 -11.61
CA ARG A 50 -14.35 2.21 -12.75
C ARG A 50 -15.71 1.86 -13.31
N LEU A 51 -16.34 2.81 -13.99
CA LEU A 51 -17.45 2.47 -14.86
C LEU A 51 -16.96 1.60 -16.03
N PRO A 52 -17.72 0.57 -16.46
CA PRO A 52 -17.38 -0.21 -17.64
C PRO A 52 -17.27 0.67 -18.88
N LYS A 53 -16.38 0.35 -19.83
CA LYS A 53 -16.19 1.17 -21.05
C LYS A 53 -17.51 1.46 -21.79
N ASP A 54 -18.41 0.48 -21.80
CA ASP A 54 -19.69 0.54 -22.50
C ASP A 54 -20.82 1.14 -21.64
N TRP A 55 -20.50 1.77 -20.51
CA TRP A 55 -21.52 2.33 -19.61
C TRP A 55 -22.46 3.35 -20.29
N ARG A 56 -21.99 4.01 -21.36
CA ARG A 56 -22.76 4.99 -22.14
C ARG A 56 -23.77 4.35 -23.07
N THR A 57 -23.57 3.09 -23.47
CA THR A 57 -24.46 2.37 -24.40
C THR A 57 -25.49 1.52 -23.68
N LEU A 58 -25.43 1.44 -22.33
CA LEU A 58 -26.40 0.70 -21.54
C LEU A 58 -27.80 1.37 -21.56
N PRO A 59 -28.88 0.56 -21.66
CA PRO A 59 -30.25 1.07 -21.65
C PRO A 59 -30.58 1.89 -20.40
N SER A 60 -31.42 2.91 -20.56
CA SER A 60 -32.00 3.66 -19.46
C SER A 60 -33.28 2.97 -18.95
N PRO A 61 -33.54 2.90 -17.63
CA PRO A 61 -32.71 3.44 -16.54
C PRO A 61 -31.49 2.56 -16.27
N ARG A 62 -30.34 3.21 -16.10
CA ARG A 62 -29.09 2.52 -15.79
C ARG A 62 -29.21 1.83 -14.43
N ALA A 63 -28.78 0.58 -14.33
CA ALA A 63 -28.68 -0.07 -13.02
C ALA A 63 -27.74 0.76 -12.13
N ARG A 64 -28.17 1.06 -10.90
CA ARG A 64 -27.28 1.69 -9.90
C ARG A 64 -26.17 0.70 -9.56
N GLY A 65 -24.97 1.21 -9.29
CA GLY A 65 -23.88 0.38 -8.80
C GLY A 65 -23.16 -0.47 -9.85
N ILE A 66 -23.22 -0.10 -11.14
CA ILE A 66 -22.37 -0.74 -12.15
C ILE A 66 -20.93 -0.26 -11.97
N TYR A 67 -20.00 -1.19 -11.77
CA TYR A 67 -18.57 -0.92 -11.73
C TYR A 67 -17.78 -2.11 -12.31
N GLU A 68 -16.52 -1.86 -12.65
CA GLU A 68 -15.50 -2.86 -12.98
C GLU A 68 -14.37 -2.77 -11.97
N ILE A 69 -13.90 -3.94 -11.53
CA ILE A 69 -12.76 -4.05 -10.63
C ILE A 69 -11.50 -4.11 -11.48
N LYS A 70 -10.59 -3.17 -11.24
CA LYS A 70 -9.26 -3.12 -11.83
C LYS A 70 -8.22 -3.32 -10.76
N VAL A 71 -7.41 -4.36 -10.90
CA VAL A 71 -6.37 -4.69 -9.91
C VAL A 71 -5.01 -4.23 -10.44
N TYR A 72 -4.32 -3.39 -9.68
CA TYR A 72 -3.00 -2.91 -10.08
C TYR A 72 -1.96 -4.01 -10.01
N ARG A 73 -1.08 -4.03 -11.03
CA ARG A 73 0.07 -4.95 -11.18
C ARG A 73 -0.37 -6.42 -11.36
N GLN A 74 0.52 -7.23 -11.96
CA GLN A 74 0.22 -8.63 -12.23
C GLN A 74 0.09 -9.42 -10.93
N TRP A 75 -1.10 -9.95 -10.68
CA TRP A 75 -1.31 -10.93 -9.63
C TRP A 75 -0.82 -12.31 -10.05
N LYS A 76 0.18 -12.83 -9.33
CA LYS A 76 0.39 -14.28 -9.25
C LYS A 76 -0.50 -14.79 -8.13
N ILE A 77 -1.70 -15.26 -8.51
CA ILE A 77 -2.55 -16.03 -7.62
C ILE A 77 -1.73 -17.15 -6.94
N SER A 78 -2.04 -17.47 -5.68
CA SER A 78 -1.30 -18.49 -4.93
C SER A 78 -1.08 -19.74 -5.79
N LYS A 79 0.16 -20.25 -5.78
CA LYS A 79 0.52 -21.47 -6.52
C LYS A 79 -0.39 -22.65 -6.14
N LEU A 80 -0.95 -22.65 -4.93
CA LEU A 80 -1.88 -23.67 -4.43
C LEU A 80 -3.13 -23.85 -5.29
N PHE A 81 -3.55 -22.85 -6.07
CA PHE A 81 -4.63 -23.00 -7.05
C PHE A 81 -4.31 -23.96 -8.21
N ARG A 82 -3.03 -24.28 -8.41
CA ARG A 82 -2.51 -25.04 -9.55
C ARG A 82 -1.63 -26.23 -9.15
N THR A 83 -1.21 -26.35 -7.89
CA THR A 83 -0.31 -27.44 -7.45
C THR A 83 -1.00 -28.81 -7.47
N THR A 84 -2.13 -28.97 -6.78
CA THR A 84 -2.92 -30.23 -6.75
C THR A 84 -4.42 -29.93 -6.67
N ARG A 85 -5.26 -30.94 -6.91
CA ARG A 85 -6.71 -30.82 -6.71
C ARG A 85 -7.07 -30.47 -5.26
N GLU A 86 -6.34 -31.04 -4.31
CA GLU A 86 -6.55 -30.81 -2.87
C GLU A 86 -6.18 -29.38 -2.48
N SER A 87 -4.97 -28.93 -2.80
CA SER A 87 -4.55 -27.55 -2.51
C SER A 87 -5.45 -26.51 -3.18
N ARG A 88 -5.95 -26.80 -4.38
CA ARG A 88 -6.90 -25.94 -5.08
C ARG A 88 -8.24 -25.86 -4.33
N ARG A 89 -8.73 -26.97 -3.82
CA ARG A 89 -9.96 -27.01 -3.01
C ARG A 89 -9.80 -26.17 -1.74
N VAL A 90 -8.68 -26.31 -1.03
CA VAL A 90 -8.37 -25.49 0.16
C VAL A 90 -8.34 -24.01 -0.22
N ALA A 91 -7.60 -23.64 -1.27
CA ALA A 91 -7.49 -22.24 -1.70
C ALA A 91 -8.83 -21.61 -2.07
N LEU A 92 -9.71 -22.35 -2.76
CA LEU A 92 -11.06 -21.89 -3.09
C LEU A 92 -11.97 -21.76 -1.86
N SER A 93 -11.77 -22.60 -0.83
CA SER A 93 -12.50 -22.51 0.44
C SER A 93 -12.00 -21.39 1.34
N PHE A 94 -10.70 -21.09 1.28
CA PHE A 94 -10.03 -20.04 2.04
C PHE A 94 -10.38 -18.64 1.50
N TYR A 95 -10.24 -18.42 0.19
CA TYR A 95 -10.64 -17.17 -0.44
C TYR A 95 -12.12 -17.17 -0.79
N ARG A 96 -12.94 -16.88 0.21
CA ARG A 96 -14.40 -17.07 0.19
C ARG A 96 -15.11 -16.18 -0.84
N VAL A 97 -14.56 -15.00 -1.11
CA VAL A 97 -15.17 -14.04 -2.03
C VAL A 97 -14.47 -14.11 -3.39
N GLN A 98 -15.26 -14.24 -4.45
CA GLN A 98 -14.78 -14.38 -5.82
C GLN A 98 -15.54 -13.40 -6.71
N LEU A 99 -14.85 -12.37 -7.21
CA LEU A 99 -15.46 -11.31 -8.02
C LEU A 99 -14.76 -11.19 -9.38
N PRO A 100 -15.48 -10.92 -10.49
CA PRO A 100 -14.85 -10.70 -11.78
C PRO A 100 -14.01 -9.41 -11.78
N CYS A 101 -12.78 -9.47 -12.28
CA CYS A 101 -11.90 -8.31 -12.35
C CYS A 101 -11.05 -8.28 -13.63
N TRP A 102 -10.32 -7.19 -13.80
CA TRP A 102 -9.34 -6.97 -14.85
C TRP A 102 -7.95 -6.79 -14.25
N TYR A 103 -6.99 -7.59 -14.71
CA TYR A 103 -5.56 -7.33 -14.50
C TYR A 103 -5.01 -6.51 -15.66
N SER A 104 -4.12 -5.55 -15.39
CA SER A 104 -3.33 -4.86 -16.41
C SER A 104 -1.84 -5.08 -16.21
N TRP A 105 -1.14 -5.17 -17.33
CA TRP A 105 0.32 -5.32 -17.39
C TRP A 105 1.01 -3.99 -17.68
N ASP A 106 0.25 -2.94 -17.97
CA ASP A 106 0.77 -1.60 -18.22
C ASP A 106 -0.03 -0.54 -17.45
N LYS A 107 0.60 0.62 -17.29
CA LYS A 107 0.04 1.77 -16.57
C LYS A 107 -1.23 2.32 -17.25
N TYR A 108 -1.32 2.17 -18.56
CA TYR A 108 -2.38 2.73 -19.41
C TYR A 108 -3.58 1.81 -19.57
N TRP A 109 -3.53 0.60 -19.00
CA TRP A 109 -4.55 -0.43 -19.15
C TRP A 109 -4.80 -0.80 -20.62
N THR A 110 -3.77 -0.73 -21.46
CA THR A 110 -3.86 -1.10 -22.88
C THR A 110 -3.90 -2.62 -23.05
N THR A 111 -3.21 -3.34 -22.16
CA THR A 111 -3.14 -4.80 -22.12
C THR A 111 -3.79 -5.31 -20.84
N SER A 112 -5.11 -5.53 -20.89
CA SER A 112 -5.87 -6.07 -19.76
C SER A 112 -6.46 -7.45 -20.04
N LYS A 113 -6.52 -8.29 -18.99
CA LYS A 113 -7.12 -9.62 -19.03
C LYS A 113 -8.20 -9.76 -17.98
N LYS A 114 -9.39 -10.20 -18.41
CA LYS A 114 -10.50 -10.55 -17.51
C LYS A 114 -10.21 -11.85 -16.79
N THR A 115 -10.55 -11.88 -15.51
CA THR A 115 -10.22 -12.97 -14.57
C THR A 115 -11.12 -12.86 -13.33
N THR A 116 -10.82 -13.63 -12.30
CA THR A 116 -11.43 -13.55 -10.96
C THR A 116 -10.44 -12.92 -10.00
N LEU A 117 -10.92 -12.05 -9.10
CA LEU A 117 -10.29 -11.60 -7.86
C LEU A 117 -10.80 -12.49 -6.72
N TYR A 118 -9.89 -13.00 -5.91
CA TYR A 118 -10.14 -13.91 -4.78
C TYR A 118 -9.76 -13.18 -3.50
N ILE A 119 -10.71 -13.03 -2.58
CA ILE A 119 -10.58 -12.22 -1.37
C ILE A 119 -10.81 -13.08 -0.13
N CYS A 120 -9.93 -12.90 0.86
CA CYS A 120 -10.08 -13.34 2.25
C CYS A 120 -10.31 -12.07 3.09
N PRO A 121 -11.57 -11.75 3.43
CA PRO A 121 -11.95 -10.53 4.15
C PRO A 121 -11.06 -10.17 5.36
N GLU A 122 -10.72 -11.16 6.17
CA GLU A 122 -10.00 -10.97 7.43
C GLU A 122 -8.52 -10.61 7.25
N LEU A 123 -7.90 -11.06 6.15
CA LEU A 123 -6.45 -10.93 5.92
C LEU A 123 -6.08 -9.96 4.80
N ASP A 124 -7.02 -9.66 3.90
CA ASP A 124 -6.78 -8.77 2.78
C ASP A 124 -7.06 -7.32 3.15
N THR A 125 -6.03 -6.48 3.13
CA THR A 125 -6.17 -5.03 3.14
C THR A 125 -6.39 -4.54 1.71
N LEU A 126 -7.55 -3.91 1.47
CA LEU A 126 -7.93 -3.40 0.17
C LEU A 126 -7.61 -1.91 0.08
N GLU A 127 -6.66 -1.54 -0.78
CA GLU A 127 -6.30 -0.15 -1.05
C GLU A 127 -7.06 0.38 -2.26
N PHE A 128 -7.79 1.48 -2.10
CA PHE A 128 -8.50 2.12 -3.21
C PHE A 128 -7.88 3.49 -3.52
N ASN A 129 -7.61 3.77 -4.79
CA ASN A 129 -7.14 5.10 -5.19
C ASN A 129 -8.24 6.17 -5.12
N ASP A 130 -9.50 5.75 -5.25
CA ASP A 130 -10.67 6.57 -5.05
C ASP A 130 -11.80 5.73 -4.49
N MET A 131 -12.79 6.40 -3.90
CA MET A 131 -13.95 5.75 -3.28
C MET A 131 -15.19 5.81 -4.19
N TYR A 132 -15.03 5.95 -5.51
CA TYR A 132 -16.17 5.86 -6.43
C TYR A 132 -16.67 4.42 -6.46
N HIS A 133 -17.97 4.22 -6.26
CA HIS A 133 -18.61 2.89 -6.22
C HIS A 133 -18.16 1.94 -5.10
N PHE A 134 -17.34 2.40 -4.16
CA PHE A 134 -16.85 1.58 -3.05
C PHE A 134 -17.99 0.92 -2.25
N GLU A 135 -19.09 1.64 -2.02
CA GLU A 135 -20.25 1.12 -1.32
C GLU A 135 -20.87 -0.11 -2.01
N TYR A 136 -20.90 -0.12 -3.35
CA TYR A 136 -21.42 -1.24 -4.13
C TYR A 136 -20.44 -2.40 -4.15
N PHE A 137 -19.15 -2.11 -4.32
CA PHE A 137 -18.10 -3.13 -4.22
C PHE A 137 -18.10 -3.82 -2.86
N ALA A 138 -18.13 -3.05 -1.78
CA ALA A 138 -18.10 -3.60 -0.43
C ALA A 138 -19.36 -4.40 -0.10
N ASN A 139 -20.51 -3.96 -0.59
CA ASN A 139 -21.73 -4.75 -0.53
C ASN A 139 -21.60 -6.07 -1.28
N ASP A 140 -20.99 -6.09 -2.47
CA ASP A 140 -20.76 -7.32 -3.22
C ASP A 140 -19.78 -8.26 -2.51
N VAL A 141 -18.71 -7.74 -1.89
CA VAL A 141 -17.83 -8.53 -1.01
C VAL A 141 -18.62 -9.15 0.14
N TRP A 142 -19.45 -8.36 0.82
CA TRP A 142 -20.30 -8.85 1.91
C TRP A 142 -21.35 -9.86 1.44
N ALA A 143 -21.93 -9.64 0.26
CA ALA A 143 -22.98 -10.49 -0.31
C ALA A 143 -22.46 -11.87 -0.74
N HIS A 144 -21.25 -11.90 -1.30
CA HIS A 144 -20.60 -13.13 -1.77
C HIS A 144 -19.81 -13.84 -0.68
N ASP A 145 -19.56 -13.21 0.48
CA ASP A 145 -18.95 -13.87 1.61
C ASP A 145 -19.98 -14.72 2.36
N ARG A 146 -19.78 -16.04 2.37
CA ARG A 146 -20.59 -16.98 3.16
C ARG A 146 -20.59 -16.66 4.67
N LEU A 147 -19.55 -16.01 5.19
CA LEU A 147 -19.45 -15.60 6.59
C LEU A 147 -19.94 -14.16 6.84
N ARG A 148 -20.32 -13.42 5.79
CA ARG A 148 -20.86 -12.07 5.89
C ARG A 148 -19.93 -11.08 6.62
N VAL A 149 -18.61 -11.25 6.50
CA VAL A 149 -17.61 -10.36 7.11
C VAL A 149 -17.57 -9.03 6.35
N GLY A 150 -17.52 -9.07 5.01
CA GLY A 150 -17.45 -7.87 4.18
C GLY A 150 -16.04 -7.25 4.14
N VAL A 151 -15.94 -5.97 3.83
CA VAL A 151 -14.64 -5.25 3.83
C VAL A 151 -14.37 -4.73 5.24
N VAL A 152 -13.31 -5.25 5.88
CA VAL A 152 -12.92 -4.84 7.25
C VAL A 152 -11.56 -4.15 7.31
N ASN A 153 -10.67 -4.41 6.34
CA ASN A 153 -9.35 -3.79 6.23
C ASN A 153 -9.29 -2.87 5.00
N LEU A 154 -9.31 -1.55 5.23
CA LEU A 154 -9.31 -0.53 4.18
C LEU A 154 -8.03 0.30 4.21
N ALA A 155 -7.47 0.55 3.04
CA ALA A 155 -6.39 1.52 2.86
C ALA A 155 -6.75 2.56 1.80
N MET A 156 -6.23 3.77 1.97
CA MET A 156 -6.41 4.89 1.06
C MET A 156 -5.11 5.68 0.88
N PRO A 157 -4.84 6.25 -0.30
CA PRO A 157 -3.69 7.12 -0.48
C PRO A 157 -3.81 8.40 0.36
N SER A 158 -2.68 8.93 0.81
CA SER A 158 -2.56 10.20 1.57
C SER A 158 -3.07 11.45 0.84
N CYS A 159 -3.36 11.35 -0.46
CA CYS A 159 -3.70 12.49 -1.32
C CYS A 159 -5.20 12.63 -1.67
N ASP A 160 -6.08 11.73 -1.22
CA ASP A 160 -7.53 11.83 -1.49
C ASP A 160 -8.25 12.77 -0.50
N LEU A 161 -7.88 14.05 -0.55
CA LEU A 161 -8.37 15.14 0.31
C LEU A 161 -9.85 15.51 0.07
N PHE A 162 -10.58 14.74 -0.73
CA PHE A 162 -11.97 15.04 -1.11
C PHE A 162 -12.97 14.02 -0.58
N LEU A 163 -12.56 13.00 0.18
CA LEU A 163 -13.44 11.93 0.67
C LEU A 163 -14.78 12.43 1.23
N HIS A 164 -14.76 13.31 2.24
CA HIS A 164 -15.98 13.83 2.86
C HIS A 164 -16.80 14.69 1.87
N LYS A 165 -16.16 15.44 0.95
CA LYS A 165 -16.90 16.22 -0.06
C LYS A 165 -17.56 15.31 -1.10
N THR A 166 -16.83 14.33 -1.62
CA THR A 166 -17.31 13.33 -2.59
C THR A 166 -18.53 12.58 -2.02
N TRP A 167 -18.51 12.30 -0.72
CA TRP A 167 -19.64 11.66 -0.04
C TRP A 167 -20.79 12.60 0.33
N ARG A 168 -20.48 13.80 0.83
CA ARG A 168 -21.51 14.76 1.23
C ARG A 168 -22.30 15.31 0.05
N LEU A 169 -21.66 15.47 -1.11
CA LEU A 169 -22.24 16.09 -2.31
C LEU A 169 -22.73 15.07 -3.36
N GLY A 170 -22.48 13.77 -3.18
CA GLY A 170 -22.79 12.73 -4.16
C GLY A 170 -24.21 12.17 -4.10
N VAL A 171 -24.71 11.65 -5.23
CA VAL A 171 -25.95 10.86 -5.39
C VAL A 171 -25.76 9.40 -4.92
N LYS A 172 -24.94 9.20 -3.88
CA LYS A 172 -24.53 7.87 -3.43
C LYS A 172 -25.54 7.26 -2.48
N ASP A 173 -25.52 5.93 -2.39
CA ASP A 173 -26.28 5.19 -1.39
C ASP A 173 -25.62 5.36 0.00
N LYS A 174 -26.14 6.32 0.77
CA LYS A 174 -25.58 6.69 2.07
C LYS A 174 -25.74 5.58 3.10
N ASP A 175 -26.82 4.82 3.02
CA ASP A 175 -27.10 3.75 3.97
C ASP A 175 -26.15 2.58 3.72
N LEU A 176 -25.96 2.19 2.45
CA LEU A 176 -25.02 1.14 2.08
C LEU A 176 -23.58 1.47 2.47
N PHE A 177 -23.18 2.72 2.30
CA PHE A 177 -21.86 3.17 2.71
C PHE A 177 -21.70 3.22 4.22
N ARG A 178 -22.71 3.73 4.93
CA ARG A 178 -22.72 3.72 6.39
C ARG A 178 -22.57 2.31 6.93
N GLU A 179 -23.34 1.37 6.40
CA GLU A 179 -23.24 -0.06 6.70
C GLU A 179 -21.83 -0.59 6.44
N THR A 180 -21.25 -0.26 5.29
CA THR A 180 -19.87 -0.68 4.96
C THR A 180 -18.87 -0.14 5.97
N LEU A 181 -18.93 1.16 6.26
CA LEU A 181 -18.00 1.81 7.18
C LEU A 181 -18.15 1.30 8.61
N LEU A 182 -19.34 0.89 9.05
CA LEU A 182 -19.56 0.28 10.36
C LEU A 182 -18.77 -1.02 10.56
N ARG A 183 -18.33 -1.70 9.50
CA ARG A 183 -17.55 -2.95 9.56
C ARG A 183 -16.04 -2.75 9.56
N ILE A 184 -15.56 -1.53 9.33
CA ILE A 184 -14.12 -1.27 9.21
C ILE A 184 -13.42 -1.49 10.56
N GLU A 185 -12.55 -2.49 10.61
CA GLU A 185 -11.70 -2.82 11.76
C GLU A 185 -10.32 -2.19 11.64
N ARG A 186 -9.84 -1.95 10.41
CA ARG A 186 -8.55 -1.30 10.14
C ARG A 186 -8.67 -0.27 9.03
N PHE A 187 -8.18 0.93 9.30
CA PHE A 187 -8.06 2.00 8.31
C PHE A 187 -6.61 2.50 8.22
N VAL A 188 -6.03 2.42 7.03
CA VAL A 188 -4.66 2.84 6.76
C VAL A 188 -4.64 4.01 5.77
N VAL A 189 -3.96 5.09 6.16
CA VAL A 189 -3.58 6.16 5.23
C VAL A 189 -2.21 5.83 4.70
N MET A 190 -2.13 5.48 3.42
CA MET A 190 -0.93 5.00 2.77
C MET A 190 -0.23 6.13 2.00
N GLU A 191 1.02 6.38 2.35
CA GLU A 191 1.91 7.27 1.60
C GLU A 191 2.90 6.43 0.78
N ARG A 192 2.78 6.52 -0.54
CA ARG A 192 3.63 5.85 -1.53
C ARG A 192 4.42 6.90 -2.27
N GLN A 193 5.51 7.37 -1.67
CA GLN A 193 6.29 8.45 -2.28
C GLN A 193 7.20 7.90 -3.35
N SER A 194 7.21 8.57 -4.50
CA SER A 194 8.36 8.52 -5.39
C SER A 194 9.51 9.30 -4.74
N ARG A 195 10.71 8.71 -4.72
CA ARG A 195 11.97 9.33 -4.27
C ARG A 195 12.18 10.72 -4.90
N ARG A 196 11.63 10.96 -6.09
CA ARG A 196 11.61 12.26 -6.77
C ARG A 196 10.94 13.39 -5.96
N TRP A 197 9.88 13.12 -5.21
CA TRP A 197 9.17 14.18 -4.47
C TRP A 197 9.92 14.66 -3.22
N TRP A 198 10.78 13.80 -2.68
CA TRP A 198 11.73 14.16 -1.63
C TRP A 198 12.71 15.24 -2.15
N LEU A 199 12.95 15.29 -3.48
CA LEU A 199 13.89 16.22 -4.11
C LEU A 199 13.43 17.68 -4.12
N ASP A 200 12.14 17.94 -3.92
CA ASP A 200 11.56 19.27 -4.05
C ASP A 200 11.24 19.93 -2.70
N CYS A 201 11.30 19.19 -1.58
CA CYS A 201 10.89 19.68 -0.26
C CYS A 201 12.04 20.14 0.67
N ASP A 202 13.27 19.60 0.56
CA ASP A 202 14.47 20.12 1.27
C ASP A 202 15.76 19.55 0.65
N LYS A 203 16.47 20.36 -0.16
CA LYS A 203 17.40 19.84 -1.19
C LYS A 203 18.73 19.27 -0.68
N THR A 204 19.17 19.59 0.54
CA THR A 204 20.51 19.20 1.05
C THR A 204 20.47 18.32 2.30
N SER A 205 19.41 18.40 3.11
CA SER A 205 19.30 17.61 4.34
C SER A 205 18.80 16.17 4.13
N LEU A 206 18.05 15.94 3.04
CA LEU A 206 17.40 14.65 2.75
C LEU A 206 18.34 13.59 2.18
N ILE A 207 19.35 13.98 1.40
CA ILE A 207 20.36 13.05 0.83
C ILE A 207 21.19 12.41 1.94
N ARG A 208 21.36 13.13 3.06
CA ARG A 208 22.09 12.65 4.24
C ARG A 208 21.17 11.99 5.27
N SER A 209 19.86 11.85 4.99
CA SER A 209 18.90 11.36 5.97
C SER A 209 18.93 9.83 6.04
N PRO A 210 19.32 9.24 7.19
CA PRO A 210 19.32 7.78 7.33
C PRO A 210 17.91 7.18 7.20
N SER A 211 16.89 7.95 7.55
CA SER A 211 15.46 7.62 7.41
C SER A 211 15.07 7.31 5.96
N TYR A 212 15.64 8.04 5.00
CA TYR A 212 15.35 7.88 3.58
C TYR A 212 15.85 6.52 3.06
N HIS A 213 17.08 6.18 3.39
CA HIS A 213 17.69 4.92 2.99
C HIS A 213 17.08 3.71 3.73
N ALA A 214 16.59 3.91 4.94
CA ALA A 214 15.91 2.87 5.71
C ALA A 214 14.50 2.52 5.18
N CYS A 215 13.83 3.47 4.54
CA CYS A 215 12.43 3.35 4.12
C CYS A 215 12.22 2.16 3.16
N PRO A 216 11.23 1.28 3.42
CA PRO A 216 10.94 0.14 2.56
C PRO A 216 10.57 0.56 1.14
N ILE A 217 10.81 -0.34 0.20
CA ILE A 217 10.38 -0.20 -1.19
C ILE A 217 9.12 -1.03 -1.41
N TYR A 218 8.11 -0.43 -2.03
CA TYR A 218 6.87 -1.11 -2.37
C TYR A 218 7.13 -2.30 -3.30
N GLY A 219 6.80 -3.49 -2.84
CA GLY A 219 6.94 -4.73 -3.61
C GLY A 219 5.84 -4.95 -4.64
N SER A 220 6.09 -5.83 -5.62
CA SER A 220 5.07 -6.36 -6.52
C SER A 220 4.27 -7.52 -5.91
N THR A 221 4.72 -8.03 -4.76
CA THR A 221 4.10 -9.12 -4.03
C THR A 221 3.07 -8.59 -3.05
N PHE A 222 1.90 -9.23 -3.06
CA PHE A 222 0.76 -8.81 -2.26
C PHE A 222 0.83 -9.34 -0.83
N GLY A 223 1.40 -10.54 -0.63
CA GLY A 223 1.53 -11.18 0.67
C GLY A 223 2.74 -10.70 1.45
N PHE A 224 2.55 -10.45 2.74
CA PHE A 224 3.61 -10.02 3.63
C PHE A 224 3.52 -10.68 5.00
N GLU A 225 4.66 -10.74 5.67
CA GLU A 225 4.77 -11.03 7.10
C GLU A 225 4.86 -9.71 7.86
N ARG A 226 4.09 -9.59 8.94
CA ARG A 226 4.08 -8.40 9.79
C ARG A 226 5.01 -8.61 10.98
N LEU A 227 6.09 -7.86 11.03
CA LEU A 227 6.97 -7.78 12.20
C LEU A 227 6.48 -6.66 13.12
N PRO A 228 6.38 -6.89 14.45
CA PRO A 228 5.89 -5.89 15.41
C PRO A 228 6.72 -4.60 15.42
N CYS A 229 8.00 -4.71 15.10
CA CYS A 229 8.89 -3.59 14.89
C CYS A 229 9.87 -3.90 13.76
N ASP A 230 10.33 -2.86 13.06
CA ASP A 230 11.43 -3.02 12.11
C ASP A 230 12.76 -3.23 12.84
N PRO A 231 13.37 -4.43 12.78
CA PRO A 231 14.60 -4.73 13.51
C PRO A 231 15.82 -3.99 12.96
N ARG A 232 15.70 -3.39 11.76
CA ARG A 232 16.80 -2.69 11.09
C ARG A 232 17.02 -1.28 11.64
N LEU A 233 16.08 -0.74 12.41
CA LEU A 233 16.06 0.67 12.79
C LEU A 233 16.66 0.93 14.17
N GLY A 234 17.73 1.74 14.19
CA GLY A 234 18.08 2.60 15.33
C GLY A 234 17.29 3.91 15.37
N ASP A 235 17.35 4.63 16.50
CA ASP A 235 16.56 5.84 16.75
C ASP A 235 16.84 6.97 15.75
N GLU A 236 18.08 7.11 15.29
CA GLU A 236 18.46 8.13 14.28
C GLU A 236 17.62 8.03 12.99
N HIS A 237 17.18 6.82 12.61
CA HIS A 237 16.35 6.61 11.42
C HIS A 237 14.92 7.12 11.58
N LEU A 238 14.46 7.39 12.80
CA LEU A 238 13.09 7.82 13.08
C LEU A 238 13.00 9.26 13.56
N LYS A 239 14.12 9.93 13.86
CA LYS A 239 14.13 11.34 14.33
C LYS A 239 13.56 12.33 13.33
N ARG A 240 13.63 12.03 12.03
CA ARG A 240 13.23 12.96 10.97
C ARG A 240 12.62 12.23 9.77
N ILE A 241 11.37 11.78 9.93
CA ILE A 241 10.59 11.11 8.88
C ILE A 241 9.81 12.13 8.05
N LEU A 242 9.99 12.13 6.72
CA LEU A 242 9.15 12.90 5.80
C LEU A 242 7.85 12.15 5.50
N THR A 243 6.72 12.71 5.95
CA THR A 243 5.41 12.07 5.80
C THR A 243 4.72 12.30 4.46
N GLY A 244 5.33 13.09 3.57
CA GLY A 244 4.88 13.26 2.18
C GLY A 244 4.63 14.70 1.75
N PRO A 245 4.25 14.90 0.47
CA PRO A 245 3.85 16.22 -0.03
C PRO A 245 2.52 16.69 0.61
N HIS A 246 1.73 15.74 1.10
CA HIS A 246 0.49 15.98 1.81
C HIS A 246 0.63 15.52 3.26
N ASP A 247 0.11 16.32 4.18
CA ASP A 247 0.09 15.95 5.59
C ASP A 247 -0.92 14.82 5.82
N PRO A 248 -0.51 13.60 6.23
CA PRO A 248 -1.42 12.47 6.38
C PRO A 248 -2.50 12.71 7.44
N ARG A 249 -2.28 13.63 8.39
CA ARG A 249 -3.30 14.03 9.38
C ARG A 249 -4.55 14.59 8.72
N MET A 250 -4.43 15.17 7.52
CA MET A 250 -5.56 15.71 6.78
C MET A 250 -6.49 14.60 6.27
N GLN A 251 -5.94 13.47 5.84
CA GLN A 251 -6.75 12.34 5.39
C GLN A 251 -7.52 11.72 6.56
N PHE A 252 -6.87 11.57 7.71
CA PHE A 252 -7.55 11.15 8.94
C PHE A 252 -8.63 12.14 9.38
N HIS A 253 -8.36 13.44 9.27
CA HIS A 253 -9.37 14.46 9.56
C HIS A 253 -10.61 14.33 8.66
N GLU A 254 -10.44 14.16 7.34
CA GLU A 254 -11.56 13.97 6.42
C GLU A 254 -12.28 12.63 6.65
N TRP A 255 -11.55 11.57 7.01
CA TRP A 255 -12.12 10.29 7.44
C TRP A 255 -13.03 10.47 8.66
N PHE A 256 -12.52 11.06 9.75
CA PHE A 256 -13.29 11.26 10.98
C PHE A 256 -14.49 12.17 10.77
N ARG A 257 -14.38 13.19 9.92
CA ARG A 257 -15.52 14.01 9.51
C ARG A 257 -16.58 13.23 8.76
N THR A 258 -16.18 12.27 7.93
CA THR A 258 -17.11 11.38 7.23
C THR A 258 -17.85 10.49 8.22
N LEU A 259 -17.15 9.90 9.19
CA LEU A 259 -17.77 9.11 10.25
C LEU A 259 -18.76 9.94 11.08
N GLU A 260 -18.35 11.15 11.50
CA GLU A 260 -19.21 12.07 12.27
C GLU A 260 -20.47 12.48 11.47
N ALA A 261 -20.31 12.81 10.19
CA ALA A 261 -21.42 13.20 9.32
C ALA A 261 -22.43 12.07 9.07
N LEU A 262 -21.98 10.80 9.09
CA LEU A 262 -22.83 9.62 8.94
C LEU A 262 -23.36 9.09 10.29
N GLY A 263 -23.04 9.76 11.40
CA GLY A 263 -23.40 9.32 12.75
C GLY A 263 -22.85 7.93 13.08
N ILE A 264 -21.67 7.59 12.55
CA ILE A 264 -21.05 6.29 12.77
C ILE A 264 -20.33 6.29 14.10
N ARG A 265 -20.64 5.28 14.90
CA ARG A 265 -19.91 4.91 16.11
C ARG A 265 -19.68 3.41 16.03
N HIS A 266 -18.41 3.01 15.95
CA HIS A 266 -18.05 1.60 15.95
C HIS A 266 -18.34 1.00 17.32
N ASN A 267 -18.89 -0.21 17.34
CA ASN A 267 -19.07 -1.02 18.55
C ASN A 267 -17.83 -1.85 18.89
N HIS A 268 -16.76 -1.70 18.11
CA HIS A 268 -15.48 -2.37 18.25
C HIS A 268 -14.33 -1.36 18.10
N LYS A 269 -13.12 -1.79 18.48
CA LYS A 269 -11.92 -0.98 18.32
C LYS A 269 -11.50 -0.98 16.85
N VAL A 270 -11.36 0.22 16.26
CA VAL A 270 -10.78 0.40 14.93
C VAL A 270 -9.29 0.74 15.06
N VAL A 271 -8.46 0.05 14.30
CA VAL A 271 -7.01 0.28 14.21
C VAL A 271 -6.75 1.31 13.12
N TYR A 272 -6.19 2.45 13.50
CA TYR A 272 -5.81 3.53 12.59
C TYR A 272 -4.29 3.57 12.42
N GLN A 273 -3.80 3.50 11.18
CA GLN A 273 -2.36 3.44 10.90
C GLN A 273 -1.96 4.33 9.73
N PHE A 274 -0.76 4.92 9.83
CA PHE A 274 -0.10 5.60 8.73
C PHE A 274 0.90 4.65 8.08
N GLY A 275 0.66 4.31 6.81
CA GLY A 275 1.53 3.44 6.03
C GLY A 275 2.54 4.26 5.22
N MET A 276 3.77 3.78 5.11
CA MET A 276 4.82 4.45 4.33
C MET A 276 5.70 3.46 3.58
N CYS A 277 5.95 3.75 2.30
CA CYS A 277 6.98 3.10 1.50
C CYS A 277 7.41 4.01 0.35
N THR A 278 8.53 3.66 -0.28
CA THR A 278 8.96 4.27 -1.55
C THR A 278 8.42 3.49 -2.73
N GLU A 279 7.86 4.18 -3.72
CA GLU A 279 7.48 3.60 -5.01
C GLU A 279 8.44 4.12 -6.10
N SER A 280 8.74 3.32 -7.12
CA SER A 280 9.71 3.68 -8.17
C SER A 280 9.35 5.00 -8.87
N ASP A 281 10.36 5.81 -9.18
CA ASP A 281 10.25 7.18 -9.72
C ASP A 281 9.66 7.31 -11.13
N TYR A 282 9.27 6.21 -11.78
CA TYR A 282 8.96 6.22 -13.21
C TYR A 282 7.53 5.83 -13.50
N SER A 283 6.76 6.89 -13.75
CA SER A 283 5.42 6.85 -14.31
C SER A 283 5.43 7.14 -15.83
N SER A 284 6.59 7.17 -16.50
CA SER A 284 6.71 7.58 -17.91
C SER A 284 7.04 6.46 -18.89
N ASP A 285 7.56 5.32 -18.43
CA ASP A 285 7.84 4.21 -19.32
C ASP A 285 6.56 3.39 -19.52
N ALA A 286 6.16 3.24 -20.78
CA ALA A 286 4.91 2.61 -21.21
C ALA A 286 4.81 1.11 -20.87
N VAL A 287 5.91 0.53 -20.39
CA VAL A 287 5.99 -0.85 -19.96
C VAL A 287 6.07 -0.85 -18.44
N TYR A 288 4.93 -1.10 -17.81
CA TYR A 288 4.88 -1.47 -16.40
C TYR A 288 5.31 -2.94 -16.29
N GLU A 289 6.54 -3.25 -16.71
CA GLU A 289 7.27 -4.33 -16.08
C GLU A 289 7.47 -3.84 -14.64
N GLY A 290 6.44 -4.06 -13.83
CA GLY A 290 6.50 -3.84 -12.40
C GLY A 290 7.78 -4.52 -11.92
N PRO A 291 8.55 -3.84 -11.08
CA PRO A 291 9.82 -4.39 -10.68
C PRO A 291 9.54 -5.72 -9.97
N TYR A 292 10.44 -6.67 -10.18
CA TYR A 292 10.52 -7.95 -9.49
C TYR A 292 9.51 -9.01 -9.92
N THR A 293 10.06 -10.04 -10.58
CA THR A 293 9.71 -11.40 -10.23
C THR A 293 9.90 -11.58 -8.71
N ASN A 294 9.20 -12.49 -8.05
CA ASN A 294 9.41 -12.78 -6.62
C ASN A 294 10.86 -13.23 -6.29
N HIS A 295 11.79 -13.20 -7.25
CA HIS A 295 13.16 -13.66 -7.15
C HIS A 295 14.07 -12.60 -6.54
N ARG A 296 14.79 -13.01 -5.50
CA ARG A 296 15.68 -12.18 -4.72
C ARG A 296 16.77 -11.51 -5.55
N ASP A 297 17.42 -12.25 -6.45
CA ASP A 297 18.55 -11.72 -7.23
C ASP A 297 18.09 -10.58 -8.16
N VAL A 298 16.92 -10.73 -8.78
CA VAL A 298 16.30 -9.70 -9.61
C VAL A 298 15.91 -8.48 -8.77
N ALA A 299 15.44 -8.70 -7.54
CA ALA A 299 15.15 -7.61 -6.61
C ALA A 299 16.40 -6.86 -6.19
N THR A 300 17.48 -7.56 -5.85
CA THR A 300 18.76 -6.96 -5.46
C THR A 300 19.36 -6.15 -6.61
N GLU A 301 19.39 -6.72 -7.82
CA GLU A 301 19.89 -6.02 -9.01
C GLU A 301 19.09 -4.73 -9.27
N TRP A 302 17.77 -4.82 -9.21
CA TRP A 302 16.93 -3.66 -9.40
C TRP A 302 17.13 -2.59 -8.31
N VAL A 303 17.30 -2.97 -7.03
CA VAL A 303 17.55 -2.01 -5.94
C VAL A 303 18.84 -1.25 -6.21
N ARG A 304 19.88 -1.97 -6.65
CA ARG A 304 21.15 -1.38 -7.08
C ARG A 304 20.97 -0.43 -8.26
N GLU A 305 20.29 -0.85 -9.32
CA GLU A 305 20.04 0.02 -10.48
C GLU A 305 19.23 1.26 -10.12
N ASN A 306 18.19 1.10 -9.30
CA ASN A 306 17.34 2.19 -8.85
C ASN A 306 18.13 3.21 -8.01
N GLU A 307 19.01 2.75 -7.12
CA GLU A 307 19.93 3.62 -6.39
C GLU A 307 20.91 4.34 -7.32
N GLN A 308 21.57 3.62 -8.23
CA GLN A 308 22.51 4.22 -9.20
C GLN A 308 21.83 5.29 -10.08
N ARG A 309 20.60 5.03 -10.53
CA ARG A 309 19.81 5.97 -11.32
C ARG A 309 19.43 7.20 -10.49
N PHE A 310 19.01 7.00 -9.24
CA PHE A 310 18.71 8.09 -8.31
C PHE A 310 19.94 8.98 -8.09
N GLN A 311 21.07 8.39 -7.73
CA GLN A 311 22.36 9.06 -7.54
C GLN A 311 22.79 9.86 -8.78
N SER A 312 22.63 9.28 -9.98
CA SER A 312 22.98 9.94 -11.24
C SER A 312 22.10 11.16 -11.51
N ARG A 313 20.79 11.06 -11.29
CA ARG A 313 19.87 12.21 -11.39
C ARG A 313 20.16 13.29 -10.38
N MET A 314 20.57 12.90 -9.18
CA MET A 314 20.92 13.85 -8.14
C MET A 314 22.16 14.65 -8.48
N ARG A 315 23.20 13.98 -9.00
CA ARG A 315 24.36 14.66 -9.58
C ARG A 315 23.95 15.65 -10.65
N GLU A 316 23.15 15.24 -11.63
CA GLU A 316 22.67 16.11 -12.72
C GLU A 316 21.90 17.33 -12.19
N LYS A 317 20.97 17.13 -11.24
CA LYS A 317 20.20 18.22 -10.63
C LYS A 317 21.12 19.21 -9.91
N PHE A 318 22.08 18.72 -9.13
CA PHE A 318 23.04 19.56 -8.41
C PHE A 318 23.93 20.36 -9.36
N THR A 319 24.47 19.72 -10.41
CA THR A 319 25.25 20.40 -11.45
C THR A 319 24.45 21.50 -12.13
N ARG A 320 23.19 21.24 -12.51
CA ARG A 320 22.30 22.26 -13.11
C ARG A 320 22.01 23.43 -12.17
N GLU A 321 21.98 23.18 -10.87
CA GLU A 321 21.75 24.20 -9.83
C GLU A 321 23.05 24.89 -9.37
N GLY A 322 24.20 24.57 -9.98
CA GLY A 322 25.51 25.16 -9.62
C GLY A 322 26.00 24.74 -8.23
N ARG A 323 25.55 23.58 -7.72
CA ARG A 323 25.88 23.06 -6.40
C ARG A 323 26.77 21.83 -6.51
N GLU A 324 27.64 21.64 -5.52
CA GLU A 324 28.44 20.44 -5.39
C GLU A 324 27.61 19.29 -4.81
N TYR A 325 27.62 18.14 -5.49
CA TYR A 325 26.96 16.94 -5.01
C TYR A 325 27.82 16.27 -3.93
N PRO A 326 27.28 15.99 -2.74
CA PRO A 326 28.07 15.43 -1.65
C PRO A 326 28.70 14.08 -2.02
N PRO A 327 29.98 13.84 -1.65
CA PRO A 327 30.63 12.54 -1.79
C PRO A 327 29.81 11.42 -1.16
N LEU A 328 29.94 10.19 -1.67
CA LEU A 328 29.15 9.03 -1.19
C LEU A 328 29.38 8.76 0.30
N GLU A 329 30.60 9.01 0.82
CA GLU A 329 30.91 8.84 2.24
C GLU A 329 30.10 9.80 3.13
N ASP A 330 29.77 10.99 2.61
CA ASP A 330 29.03 12.03 3.33
C ASP A 330 27.51 11.84 3.29
N GLN A 331 27.02 10.85 2.55
CA GLN A 331 25.58 10.58 2.39
C GLN A 331 25.03 9.66 3.49
N GLY A 332 25.88 9.11 4.35
CA GLY A 332 25.43 8.23 5.43
C GLY A 332 25.02 6.83 4.93
N LEU A 333 25.35 6.47 3.69
CA LEU A 333 24.90 5.24 3.02
C LEU A 333 25.41 3.98 3.72
N GLU A 334 26.62 4.01 4.29
CA GLU A 334 27.19 2.87 5.02
C GLU A 334 26.56 2.68 6.41
N GLN A 335 26.03 3.76 7.01
CA GLN A 335 25.37 3.73 8.31
C GLN A 335 23.86 3.47 8.20
N ALA A 336 23.28 3.68 7.02
CA ALA A 336 21.87 3.43 6.79
C ALA A 336 21.57 1.94 6.67
N PRO A 337 20.45 1.46 7.26
CA PRO A 337 20.05 0.09 7.13
C PRO A 337 19.63 -0.18 5.70
N GLN A 338 20.01 -1.38 5.29
CA GLN A 338 19.58 -2.07 4.10
C GLN A 338 18.08 -1.94 3.83
N GLN A 339 17.67 -1.66 2.59
CA GLN A 339 16.25 -1.57 2.21
C GLN A 339 15.55 -2.94 2.19
N ALA A 340 14.31 -2.95 2.68
CA ALA A 340 13.43 -4.11 2.63
C ALA A 340 12.36 -3.90 1.56
N ILE A 341 11.92 -4.99 0.93
CA ILE A 341 10.74 -4.96 0.06
C ILE A 341 9.50 -5.13 0.94
N GLY A 342 8.63 -4.12 0.96
CA GLY A 342 7.53 -4.06 1.90
C GLY A 342 7.04 -2.63 2.17
N LEU A 343 6.47 -2.44 3.35
CA LEU A 343 6.01 -1.14 3.82
C LEU A 343 6.11 -1.04 5.34
N TRP A 344 6.20 0.19 5.85
CA TRP A 344 6.03 0.49 7.27
C TRP A 344 4.58 0.78 7.58
N LEU A 345 4.13 0.37 8.77
CA LEU A 345 2.89 0.84 9.37
C LEU A 345 3.21 1.47 10.73
N PHE A 346 2.89 2.75 10.87
CA PHE A 346 2.95 3.47 12.12
C PHE A 346 1.56 3.57 12.73
N ALA A 347 1.47 3.49 14.06
CA ALA A 347 0.23 3.78 14.77
C ALA A 347 -0.17 5.26 14.59
N LEU A 348 -1.46 5.59 14.61
CA LEU A 348 -1.96 6.96 14.43
C LEU A 348 -1.34 7.97 15.40
N GLU A 349 -1.01 7.54 16.63
CA GLU A 349 -0.39 8.35 17.67
C GLU A 349 0.96 8.93 17.23
N SER A 350 1.65 8.25 16.30
CA SER A 350 2.94 8.69 15.77
C SER A 350 2.89 9.98 14.96
N ILE A 351 1.71 10.33 14.44
CA ILE A 351 1.48 11.57 13.68
C ILE A 351 0.58 12.56 14.43
N ALA A 352 0.31 12.31 15.72
CA ALA A 352 -0.49 13.20 16.56
C ALA A 352 0.23 14.55 16.80
N PRO A 353 -0.51 15.61 17.17
CA PRO A 353 -1.96 15.70 17.34
C PRO A 353 -2.71 15.82 16.00
N LEU A 354 -3.93 15.28 15.95
CA LEU A 354 -4.82 15.43 14.81
C LEU A 354 -5.64 16.73 14.86
N PRO A 355 -5.96 17.34 13.71
CA PRO A 355 -6.90 18.45 13.67
C PRO A 355 -8.30 18.05 14.12
N LYS A 356 -8.93 18.89 14.95
CA LYS A 356 -10.35 18.72 15.35
C LYS A 356 -11.25 18.61 14.13
N THR A 357 -12.25 17.73 14.14
CA THR A 357 -13.18 17.50 13.00
C THR A 357 -13.94 18.74 12.58
N ARG A 358 -14.19 19.68 13.50
CA ARG A 358 -14.87 20.96 13.22
C ARG A 358 -13.99 21.99 12.53
N THR A 359 -12.68 21.79 12.50
CA THR A 359 -11.75 22.69 11.82
C THR A 359 -12.09 22.73 10.34
N ARG A 360 -12.43 23.92 9.83
CA ARG A 360 -12.63 24.12 8.39
C ARG A 360 -11.31 24.57 7.80
N PHE A 361 -10.72 23.70 6.99
CA PHE A 361 -9.65 24.13 6.11
C PHE A 361 -10.26 24.93 4.95
N GLY A 362 -9.62 26.05 4.56
CA GLY A 362 -9.98 26.79 3.35
C GLY A 362 -9.93 25.89 2.12
N LYS A 363 -10.34 26.40 0.93
CA LYS A 363 -10.33 25.62 -0.32
C LYS A 363 -9.08 24.75 -0.41
N TYR A 364 -9.22 23.43 -0.23
CA TYR A 364 -8.24 22.37 -0.54
C TYR A 364 -7.75 22.40 -2.01
N HIS A 365 -8.19 23.39 -2.78
CA HIS A 365 -7.98 23.48 -4.20
C HIS A 365 -6.74 24.32 -4.48
N LEU A 366 -5.90 23.71 -5.28
CA LEU A 366 -4.62 24.18 -5.77
C LEU A 366 -3.57 24.19 -4.67
N TRP A 367 -2.43 23.58 -5.00
CA TRP A 367 -1.02 23.97 -4.85
C TRP A 367 -0.69 25.44 -4.47
N SER A 368 -1.64 26.17 -3.88
CA SER A 368 -1.59 27.58 -3.60
C SER A 368 -1.10 27.76 -2.17
N THR A 369 -0.02 28.51 -2.11
CA THR A 369 0.52 29.40 -1.09
C THR A 369 -0.23 29.68 0.22
N LYS A 370 -1.54 29.40 0.37
CA LYS A 370 -2.30 29.66 1.60
C LYS A 370 -2.34 28.50 2.61
N CYS A 371 -2.06 27.25 2.19
CA CYS A 371 -1.77 26.18 3.15
C CYS A 371 -0.32 26.24 3.69
N LYS A 372 0.55 27.04 3.06
CA LYS A 372 1.98 27.18 3.42
C LYS A 372 2.23 27.56 4.87
N GLN A 373 1.27 28.20 5.54
CA GLN A 373 1.49 28.69 6.89
C GLN A 373 1.19 27.68 8.00
N HIS A 374 0.41 26.61 7.76
CA HIS A 374 -0.03 25.74 8.85
C HIS A 374 0.69 24.39 8.95
N PHE A 375 1.09 23.76 7.83
CA PHE A 375 1.63 22.39 7.87
C PHE A 375 2.90 22.14 7.04
N ASP A 376 3.41 23.12 6.27
CA ASP A 376 4.69 22.94 5.55
C ASP A 376 5.86 22.69 6.51
N ASN A 377 5.81 23.26 7.72
CA ASN A 377 6.83 23.05 8.76
C ASN A 377 6.67 21.73 9.54
N ALA A 378 5.57 20.99 9.35
CA ALA A 378 5.24 19.79 10.13
C ALA A 378 5.18 18.50 9.28
N ARG A 379 5.84 18.51 8.12
CA ARG A 379 6.01 17.35 7.22
C ARG A 379 7.12 16.41 7.68
N PHE A 380 8.04 16.91 8.48
CA PHE A 380 9.02 16.11 9.17
C PHE A 380 8.54 15.82 10.58
N LEU A 381 8.48 14.55 10.95
CA LEU A 381 8.09 14.13 12.29
C LEU A 381 9.22 13.34 12.93
N ASP A 382 9.41 13.57 14.23
CA ASP A 382 10.19 12.69 15.09
C ASP A 382 9.26 11.56 15.55
N MET A 383 9.54 10.35 15.04
CA MET A 383 8.79 9.14 15.29
C MET A 383 9.58 8.15 16.15
N THR A 384 10.65 8.58 16.83
CA THR A 384 11.51 7.71 17.67
C THR A 384 10.74 6.94 18.73
N LYS A 385 9.71 7.56 19.31
CA LYS A 385 8.83 6.94 20.33
C LYS A 385 7.83 5.94 19.75
N HIS A 386 7.71 5.87 18.43
CA HIS A 386 6.70 5.09 17.71
C HIS A 386 7.36 4.27 16.61
N LYS A 387 8.04 3.19 16.99
CA LYS A 387 8.68 2.28 16.02
C LYS A 387 7.62 1.69 15.08
N PRO A 388 7.85 1.66 13.76
CA PRO A 388 6.91 1.12 12.80
C PRO A 388 6.89 -0.41 12.85
N GLU A 389 5.72 -1.00 12.60
CA GLU A 389 5.62 -2.39 12.15
C GLU A 389 6.24 -2.48 10.74
N LEU A 390 7.00 -3.55 10.47
CA LEU A 390 7.52 -3.84 9.13
C LEU A 390 6.66 -4.92 8.48
N CYS A 391 5.94 -4.55 7.42
CA CYS A 391 5.23 -5.49 6.55
C CYS A 391 6.20 -5.96 5.46
N LEU A 392 6.89 -7.06 5.74
CA LEU A 392 7.94 -7.63 4.90
C LEU A 392 7.35 -8.53 3.82
N SER A 393 7.60 -8.21 2.56
CA SER A 393 7.09 -8.98 1.42
C SER A 393 7.69 -10.39 1.33
N PHE A 394 6.89 -11.39 0.97
CA PHE A 394 7.43 -12.71 0.68
C PHE A 394 8.23 -12.73 -0.63
N MET A 395 9.48 -13.18 -0.59
CA MET A 395 10.32 -13.45 -1.77
C MET A 395 10.59 -14.96 -1.90
N HIS A 396 10.78 -15.43 -3.14
CA HIS A 396 10.91 -16.84 -3.53
C HIS A 396 12.14 -17.12 -4.38
#